data_AF-A0A5R9L394-F1
#
_entry.id   AF-A0A5R9L394-F1
#
_cell.length_a   1.000
_cell.length_b   1.000
_cell.length_c   1.000
_cell.angle_alpha   90.00
_cell.angle_beta   90.00
_cell.angle_gamma   90.00
#
_symmetry.space_group_name_H-M   'P 1'
#
loop_
_entity.id
_entity.type
_entity.pdbx_description
1 polymer ?
#
loop_
_entity_poly.entity_id
_entity_poly.type
_entity_poly.pdbx_seq_one_letter_code
_entity_poly.pdbx_strand_id
1 'polypeptide(L)'
;MKNEFKIKLDEYISELRTAKPEQAAQIRSDFSKWYYALAESDRKELEPFWADLKNRARQTIKEIKAALNEIQQLEDVKIVVAGAEYDLHDWITISEYSRVHNLKVSRVQNWISRGVVPRDKVLAIPQLNNVKLIKNEEYSVRS
;
A
#
# COMPACT_ATOMS: atom_id res chain seq x y z
N MET A 1 -5.54 -24.60 20.67
CA MET A 1 -5.51 -24.10 19.29
C MET A 1 -5.58 -22.57 19.15
N LYS A 2 -6.63 -21.88 19.63
CA LYS A 2 -6.79 -20.41 19.43
C LYS A 2 -5.62 -19.54 19.95
N ASN A 3 -5.03 -19.86 21.10
CA ASN A 3 -3.89 -19.09 21.64
C ASN A 3 -2.61 -19.28 20.82
N GLU A 4 -2.33 -20.51 20.40
CA GLU A 4 -1.19 -20.82 19.54
C GLU A 4 -1.35 -20.17 18.15
N PHE A 5 -2.57 -20.12 17.63
CA PHE A 5 -2.86 -19.36 16.41
C PHE A 5 -2.58 -17.86 16.56
N LYS A 6 -2.95 -17.26 17.71
CA LYS A 6 -2.64 -15.85 17.99
C LYS A 6 -1.13 -15.60 18.04
N ILE A 7 -0.39 -16.45 18.75
CA ILE A 7 1.08 -16.34 18.84
C ILE A 7 1.70 -16.41 17.44
N LYS A 8 1.27 -17.39 16.62
CA LYS A 8 1.77 -17.55 15.24
C LYS A 8 1.39 -16.38 14.33
N LEU A 9 0.20 -15.81 14.52
CA LEU A 9 -0.25 -14.63 13.79
C LEU A 9 0.58 -13.39 14.18
N ASP A 10 0.86 -13.22 15.47
CA ASP A 10 1.66 -12.10 15.99
C ASP A 10 3.12 -12.18 15.51
N GLU A 11 3.70 -13.38 15.51
CA GLU A 11 5.01 -13.66 14.90
C GLU A 11 5.02 -13.30 13.42
N TYR A 12 4.03 -13.78 12.66
CA TYR A 12 3.90 -13.47 11.23
C TYR A 12 3.78 -11.96 10.94
N ILE A 13 2.99 -11.24 11.74
CA ILE A 13 2.85 -9.79 11.61
C ILE A 13 4.17 -9.08 11.95
N SER A 14 4.87 -9.53 13.00
CA SER A 14 6.17 -8.97 13.41
C SER A 14 7.24 -9.18 12.34
N GLU A 15 7.31 -10.39 11.77
CA GLU A 15 8.21 -10.71 10.66
C GLU A 15 7.90 -9.84 9.46
N LEU A 16 6.63 -9.69 9.07
CA LEU A 16 6.26 -8.82 7.95
C LEU A 16 6.59 -7.33 8.17
N ARG A 17 6.55 -6.84 9.42
CA ARG A 17 6.89 -5.45 9.74
C ARG A 17 8.38 -5.16 9.60
N THR A 18 9.22 -6.16 9.87
CA THR A 18 10.69 -6.02 9.89
C THR A 18 11.36 -6.54 8.62
N ALA A 19 10.62 -7.31 7.82
CA ALA A 19 11.11 -7.92 6.59
C ALA A 19 11.32 -6.92 5.46
N LYS A 20 12.31 -7.22 4.61
CA LYS A 20 12.49 -6.53 3.34
C LYS A 20 11.35 -6.91 2.35
N PRO A 21 11.01 -6.05 1.38
CA PRO A 21 9.96 -6.31 0.40
C PRO A 21 10.12 -7.66 -0.32
N GLU A 22 11.36 -8.05 -0.62
CA GLU A 22 11.73 -9.31 -1.28
C GLU A 22 11.40 -10.55 -0.43
N GLN A 23 11.39 -10.41 0.89
CA GLN A 23 11.13 -11.51 1.84
C GLN A 23 9.63 -11.64 2.15
N ALA A 24 8.84 -10.60 1.93
CA ALA A 24 7.42 -10.58 2.25
C ALA A 24 6.62 -11.67 1.52
N ALA A 25 7.00 -12.00 0.28
CA ALA A 25 6.37 -13.09 -0.47
C ALA A 25 6.62 -14.45 0.19
N GLN A 26 7.85 -14.68 0.65
CA GLN A 26 8.25 -15.92 1.32
C GLN A 26 7.56 -16.07 2.68
N ILE A 27 7.53 -15.01 3.49
CA ILE A 27 6.88 -14.99 4.81
C ILE A 27 5.37 -15.29 4.68
N ARG A 28 4.71 -14.71 3.68
CA ARG A 28 3.30 -15.04 3.37
C ARG A 28 3.12 -16.50 2.96
N SER A 29 4.04 -17.02 2.15
CA SER A 29 4.01 -18.42 1.71
C SER A 29 4.15 -19.37 2.90
N ASP A 30 5.08 -19.11 3.81
CA ASP A 30 5.38 -19.99 4.93
C ASP A 30 4.26 -19.98 5.98
N PHE A 31 3.68 -18.81 6.26
CA PHE A 31 2.49 -18.72 7.10
C PHE A 31 1.30 -19.46 6.48
N SER A 32 1.10 -19.34 5.17
CA SER A 32 0.05 -20.06 4.45
C SER A 32 0.24 -21.58 4.53
N LYS A 33 1.45 -22.08 4.29
CA LYS A 33 1.78 -23.51 4.41
C LYS A 33 1.49 -24.03 5.81
N TRP A 34 1.91 -23.31 6.85
CA TRP A 34 1.61 -23.67 8.23
C TRP A 34 0.10 -23.72 8.49
N TYR A 35 -0.64 -22.70 8.05
CA TYR A 35 -2.09 -22.64 8.25
C TYR A 35 -2.83 -23.79 7.56
N TYR A 36 -2.46 -24.13 6.32
CA TYR A 36 -3.07 -25.24 5.58
C TYR A 36 -2.58 -26.63 6.01
N ALA A 37 -1.47 -26.71 6.75
CA ALA A 37 -1.00 -27.94 7.38
C ALA A 37 -1.80 -28.30 8.65
N LEU A 38 -2.56 -27.35 9.20
CA LEU A 38 -3.46 -27.63 10.33
C LEU A 38 -4.61 -28.56 9.91
N ALA A 39 -5.06 -29.39 10.86
CA ALA A 39 -6.21 -30.26 10.65
C ALA A 39 -7.46 -29.45 10.26
N GLU A 40 -8.37 -30.06 9.51
CA GLU A 40 -9.60 -29.38 9.07
C GLU A 40 -10.47 -28.95 10.25
N SER A 41 -10.50 -29.76 11.33
CA SER A 41 -11.18 -29.43 12.59
C SER A 41 -10.64 -28.14 13.21
N ASP A 42 -9.32 -28.01 13.28
CA ASP A 42 -8.65 -26.84 13.87
C ASP A 42 -8.91 -25.58 13.03
N ARG A 43 -8.91 -25.72 11.70
CA ARG A 43 -9.25 -24.62 10.79
C ARG A 43 -10.70 -24.17 10.93
N LYS A 44 -11.65 -25.09 11.11
CA LYS A 44 -13.06 -24.77 11.39
C LYS A 44 -13.23 -24.05 12.72
N GLU A 45 -12.48 -24.42 13.76
CA GLU A 45 -12.51 -23.69 15.04
C GLU A 45 -11.97 -22.25 14.95
N LEU A 46 -11.06 -22.01 14.00
CA LEU A 46 -10.44 -20.71 13.75
C LEU A 46 -11.26 -19.82 12.80
N GLU A 47 -12.18 -20.39 12.02
CA GLU A 47 -13.03 -19.65 11.07
C GLU A 47 -13.74 -18.42 11.67
N PRO A 48 -14.45 -18.50 12.81
CA PRO A 48 -15.11 -17.33 13.39
C PRO A 48 -14.11 -16.27 13.85
N PHE A 49 -12.94 -16.67 14.36
CA PHE A 49 -11.88 -15.75 14.72
C PHE A 49 -11.29 -15.05 13.49
N TRP A 50 -11.07 -15.79 12.41
CA TRP A 50 -10.58 -15.25 11.14
C TRP A 50 -11.57 -14.29 10.49
N ALA A 51 -12.86 -14.61 10.54
CA ALA A 51 -13.92 -13.74 10.03
C ALA A 51 -13.94 -12.41 10.78
N ASP A 52 -13.90 -12.47 12.12
CA ASP A 52 -13.86 -11.28 12.97
C ASP A 52 -12.60 -10.43 12.75
N LEU A 53 -11.42 -11.06 12.68
CA LEU A 53 -10.16 -10.36 12.40
C LEU A 53 -10.18 -9.65 11.03
N LYS A 54 -10.69 -10.32 9.98
CA LYS A 54 -10.83 -9.72 8.64
C LYS A 54 -11.82 -8.56 8.66
N ASN A 55 -12.92 -8.68 9.39
CA ASN A 55 -13.91 -7.61 9.51
C ASN A 55 -13.32 -6.39 10.22
N ARG A 56 -12.60 -6.60 11.34
CA ARG A 56 -11.89 -5.52 12.04
C ARG A 56 -10.85 -4.84 11.13
N ALA A 57 -10.02 -5.62 10.43
CA ALA A 57 -9.05 -5.06 9.49
C ALA A 57 -9.71 -4.24 8.37
N ARG A 58 -10.82 -4.71 7.80
CA ARG A 58 -11.60 -3.95 6.79
C ARG A 58 -12.16 -2.65 7.36
N GLN A 59 -12.69 -2.70 8.58
CA GLN A 59 -13.25 -1.55 9.25
C GLN A 59 -12.16 -0.51 9.54
N THR A 60 -11.01 -0.93 10.07
CA THR A 60 -9.84 -0.06 10.28
C THR A 60 -9.34 0.54 8.98
N ILE A 61 -9.27 -0.22 7.88
CA ILE A 61 -8.89 0.33 6.56
C ILE A 61 -9.92 1.35 6.09
N LYS A 62 -11.22 1.10 6.31
CA LYS A 62 -12.29 2.03 5.95
C LYS A 62 -12.20 3.32 6.75
N GLU A 63 -11.93 3.23 8.06
CA GLU A 63 -11.72 4.38 8.94
C GLU A 63 -10.47 5.16 8.56
N ILE A 64 -9.34 4.48 8.29
CA ILE A 64 -8.13 5.15 7.79
C ILE A 64 -8.40 5.85 6.47
N LYS A 65 -9.14 5.22 5.55
CA LYS A 65 -9.51 5.86 4.28
C LYS A 65 -10.44 7.06 4.48
N ALA A 66 -11.41 6.95 5.39
CA ALA A 66 -12.32 8.05 5.72
C ALA A 66 -11.56 9.20 6.38
N ALA A 67 -10.70 8.90 7.36
CA ALA A 67 -9.83 9.87 8.02
C ALA A 67 -8.87 10.52 7.02
N LEU A 68 -8.25 9.75 6.11
CA LEU A 68 -7.41 10.29 5.03
C LEU A 68 -8.21 11.17 4.08
N ASN A 69 -9.46 10.83 3.79
CA ASN A 69 -10.33 11.64 2.94
C ASN A 69 -10.76 12.94 3.65
N GLU A 70 -11.14 12.89 4.93
CA GLU A 70 -11.44 14.08 5.74
C GLU A 70 -10.22 14.98 5.85
N ILE A 71 -9.06 14.37 6.12
CA ILE A 71 -7.76 15.02 6.08
C ILE A 71 -7.57 15.67 4.71
N GLN A 72 -7.70 14.96 3.58
CA GLN A 72 -7.56 15.55 2.22
C GLN A 72 -8.56 16.67 1.90
N GLN A 73 -9.70 16.75 2.60
CA GLN A 73 -10.67 17.84 2.46
C GLN A 73 -10.34 19.05 3.35
N LEU A 74 -9.46 18.88 4.34
CA LEU A 74 -8.82 19.97 5.06
C LEU A 74 -7.61 20.39 4.20
N GLU A 75 -7.57 21.63 3.73
CA GLU A 75 -6.60 22.17 2.73
C GLU A 75 -5.10 22.13 3.13
N ASP A 76 -4.68 21.31 4.10
CA ASP A 76 -3.34 21.40 4.71
C ASP A 76 -2.74 20.04 5.13
N VAL A 77 -2.86 19.01 4.27
CA VAL A 77 -2.31 17.68 4.57
C VAL A 77 -0.95 17.49 3.96
N LYS A 78 0.06 17.66 4.82
CA LYS A 78 1.45 17.44 4.49
C LYS A 78 1.83 15.99 4.80
N ILE A 79 2.30 15.22 3.82
CA ILE A 79 2.99 13.96 4.09
C ILE A 79 4.45 14.30 4.34
N VAL A 80 4.94 14.00 5.54
CA VAL A 80 6.37 14.10 5.87
C VAL A 80 7.06 12.80 5.48
N VAL A 81 7.90 12.85 4.44
CA VAL A 81 8.80 11.74 4.08
C VAL A 81 10.23 12.20 4.30
N ALA A 82 10.99 11.49 5.15
CA ALA A 82 12.40 11.77 5.43
C ALA A 82 12.71 13.22 5.86
N GLY A 83 11.79 13.88 6.57
CA GLY A 83 11.96 15.26 7.05
C GLY A 83 11.70 16.35 6.00
N ALA A 84 11.23 15.99 4.81
CA ALA A 84 10.79 16.95 3.80
C ALA A 84 9.25 16.99 3.71
N GLU A 85 8.72 18.21 3.76
CA GLU A 85 7.29 18.52 3.65
C GLU A 85 6.88 18.42 2.17
N TYR A 86 5.97 17.48 1.83
CA TYR A 86 5.38 17.40 0.49
C TYR A 86 3.89 17.65 0.58
N ASP A 87 3.46 18.72 -0.08
CA ASP A 87 2.07 19.13 -0.22
C ASP A 87 1.33 18.16 -1.17
N LEU A 88 0.29 17.49 -0.68
CA LEU A 88 -0.47 16.49 -1.43
C LEU A 88 -1.29 17.08 -2.59
N HIS A 89 -1.48 18.40 -2.64
CA HIS A 89 -2.10 19.05 -3.80
C HIS A 89 -1.24 18.95 -5.06
N ASP A 90 0.08 18.96 -4.89
CA ASP A 90 1.02 18.94 -6.00
C ASP A 90 1.36 17.53 -6.45
N TRP A 91 1.22 16.49 -5.62
CA TRP A 91 1.76 15.15 -5.89
C TRP A 91 0.70 14.05 -5.87
N ILE A 92 0.46 13.43 -7.02
CA ILE A 92 -0.55 12.37 -7.19
C ILE A 92 0.07 11.05 -7.62
N THR A 93 -0.61 9.93 -7.37
CA THR A 93 -0.14 8.62 -7.83
C THR A 93 -0.22 8.50 -9.35
N ILE A 94 0.58 7.62 -9.96
CA ILE A 94 0.48 7.35 -11.42
C ILE A 94 -0.94 6.91 -11.82
N SER A 95 -1.61 6.11 -11.00
CA SER A 95 -2.98 5.66 -11.24
C SER A 95 -3.98 6.83 -11.24
N GLU A 96 -3.79 7.77 -10.31
CA GLU A 96 -4.63 8.96 -10.22
C GLU A 96 -4.37 9.93 -11.37
N TYR A 97 -3.10 10.15 -11.73
CA TYR A 97 -2.70 10.93 -12.90
C TYR A 97 -3.31 10.37 -14.20
N SER A 98 -3.27 9.04 -14.34
CA SER A 98 -3.90 8.32 -15.45
C SER A 98 -5.41 8.56 -15.53
N ARG A 99 -6.10 8.64 -14.38
CA ARG A 99 -7.54 8.91 -14.29
C ARG A 99 -7.89 10.36 -14.64
N VAL A 100 -7.17 11.32 -14.05
CA VAL A 100 -7.41 12.76 -14.24
C VAL A 100 -7.12 13.18 -15.69
N HIS A 101 -6.02 12.71 -16.26
CA HIS A 101 -5.58 13.10 -17.62
C HIS A 101 -6.07 12.15 -18.72
N ASN A 102 -6.91 11.17 -18.37
CA ASN A 102 -7.42 10.14 -19.29
C ASN A 102 -6.31 9.45 -20.10
N LEU A 103 -5.19 9.16 -19.45
CA LEU A 103 -4.02 8.50 -20.04
C LEU A 103 -3.96 7.05 -19.57
N LYS A 104 -3.32 6.17 -20.34
CA LYS A 104 -3.00 4.82 -19.86
C LYS A 104 -1.88 4.88 -18.82
N VAL A 105 -1.99 4.14 -17.72
CA VAL A 105 -0.92 3.98 -16.71
C VAL A 105 0.43 3.62 -17.36
N SER A 106 0.44 2.72 -18.34
CA SER A 106 1.64 2.35 -19.09
C SER A 106 2.26 3.51 -19.88
N ARG A 107 1.45 4.45 -20.37
CA ARG A 107 1.92 5.67 -21.05
C ARG A 107 2.65 6.59 -20.07
N VAL A 108 2.08 6.80 -18.89
CA VAL A 108 2.68 7.63 -17.82
C VAL A 108 3.98 7.00 -17.33
N GLN A 109 4.03 5.67 -17.13
CA GLN A 109 5.27 4.96 -16.81
C GLN A 109 6.34 5.12 -17.89
N ASN A 110 5.95 5.01 -19.17
CA ASN A 110 6.85 5.25 -20.29
C ASN A 110 7.35 6.69 -20.35
N TRP A 111 6.52 7.68 -20.00
CA TRP A 111 6.93 9.08 -19.92
C TRP A 111 7.98 9.32 -18.84
N ILE A 112 7.83 8.68 -17.68
CA ILE A 112 8.83 8.70 -16.61
C ILE A 112 10.14 8.06 -17.08
N SER A 113 10.07 6.89 -17.73
CA SER A 113 11.26 6.19 -18.24
C SER A 113 11.98 6.96 -19.37
N ARG A 114 11.23 7.67 -20.22
CA ARG A 114 11.75 8.46 -21.34
C ARG A 114 12.16 9.88 -20.96
N GLY A 115 11.94 10.30 -19.71
CA GLY A 115 12.25 11.66 -19.25
C GLY A 115 11.30 12.75 -19.75
N VAL A 116 10.12 12.37 -20.27
CA VAL A 116 9.03 13.32 -20.59
C VAL A 116 8.47 13.93 -19.31
N VAL A 117 8.39 13.12 -18.24
CA VAL A 117 8.24 13.63 -16.88
C VAL A 117 9.64 13.81 -16.31
N PRO A 118 10.04 15.04 -15.94
CA PRO A 118 11.34 15.31 -15.32
C PRO A 118 11.54 14.50 -14.03
N ARG A 119 12.77 14.08 -13.74
CA ARG A 119 13.06 13.25 -12.55
C ARG A 119 12.78 13.96 -11.24
N ASP A 120 12.96 15.28 -11.20
CA ASP A 120 12.61 16.17 -10.09
C ASP A 120 11.09 16.28 -9.85
N LYS A 121 10.29 15.80 -10.79
CA LYS A 121 8.82 15.74 -10.71
C LYS A 121 8.29 14.33 -10.45
N VAL A 122 9.17 13.40 -10.07
CA VAL A 122 8.84 12.02 -9.71
C VAL A 122 9.38 11.70 -8.33
N LEU A 123 8.48 11.41 -7.39
CA LEU A 123 8.82 11.00 -6.04
C LEU A 123 8.57 9.50 -5.90
N ALA A 124 9.60 8.71 -5.66
CA ALA A 124 9.42 7.33 -5.23
C ALA A 124 9.30 7.32 -3.70
N ILE A 125 8.31 6.59 -3.18
CA ILE A 125 8.13 6.35 -1.74
C ILE A 125 8.59 4.92 -1.43
N PRO A 126 9.84 4.72 -0.96
CA PRO A 126 10.37 3.38 -0.69
C PRO A 126 9.54 2.62 0.35
N GLN A 127 8.97 3.34 1.31
CA GLN A 127 8.18 2.78 2.42
C GLN A 127 6.84 2.20 1.96
N LEU A 128 6.35 2.60 0.78
CA LEU A 128 5.09 2.13 0.20
C LEU A 128 5.36 1.27 -1.03
N ASN A 129 6.24 0.26 -0.93
CA ASN A 129 6.55 -0.65 -2.04
C ASN A 129 7.01 0.08 -3.32
N ASN A 130 7.82 1.13 -3.17
CA ASN A 130 8.26 1.99 -4.27
C ASN A 130 7.11 2.60 -5.10
N VAL A 131 5.97 2.88 -4.48
CA VAL A 131 4.91 3.67 -5.11
C VAL A 131 5.52 4.98 -5.60
N LYS A 132 5.31 5.27 -6.90
CA LYS A 132 5.75 6.50 -7.54
C LYS A 132 4.60 7.51 -7.52
N LEU A 133 4.88 8.67 -6.96
CA LEU A 133 4.09 9.87 -7.11
C LEU A 133 4.70 10.74 -8.22
N ILE A 134 3.84 11.45 -8.91
CA ILE A 134 4.15 12.35 -10.01
C ILE A 134 3.47 13.67 -9.70
N LYS A 135 4.14 14.77 -10.01
CA LYS A 135 3.55 16.09 -9.81
C LYS A 135 2.33 16.28 -10.73
N ASN A 136 1.23 16.84 -10.23
CA ASN A 136 -0.02 17.02 -10.97
C ASN A 136 0.05 18.21 -11.93
N GLU A 137 0.97 18.12 -12.90
CA GLU A 137 1.16 19.10 -13.97
C GLU A 137 0.87 18.42 -15.32
N GLU A 138 0.46 19.18 -16.34
CA GLU A 138 0.30 18.64 -17.69
C GLU A 138 1.67 18.38 -18.32
N TYR A 139 2.00 17.11 -18.56
CA TYR A 139 3.17 16.73 -19.34
C TYR A 139 2.74 16.42 -20.76
N SER A 140 3.35 17.08 -21.73
CA SER A 140 3.16 16.78 -23.14
C SER A 140 4.50 16.48 -23.79
N VAL A 141 4.51 15.48 -24.68
CA VAL A 141 5.62 15.29 -25.60
C VAL A 141 5.46 16.39 -26.63
N ARG A 142 6.40 17.34 -26.71
CA ARG A 142 6.44 18.29 -27.83
C ARG A 142 6.42 17.47 -29.13
N SER A 143 5.36 17.64 -29.92
CA SER A 143 5.24 17.10 -31.28
C SER A 143 6.14 17.87 -32.23
#